data_AF-A0A7C3QH91-F1
#
_entry.id   AF-A0A7C3QH91-F1
#
_cell.length_a   1.000
_cell.length_b   1.000
_cell.length_c   1.000
_cell.angle_alpha   90.00
_cell.angle_beta   90.00
_cell.angle_gamma   90.00
#
_symmetry.space_group_name_H-M   'P 1'
#
loop_
_entity.id
_entity.type
_entity.pdbx_description
1 polymer ?
#
loop_
_entity_poly.entity_id
_entity_poly.type
_entity_poly.pdbx_seq_one_letter_code
_entity_poly.pdbx_strand_id
1 'polypeptide(L)' 'MLNFSITEEQEAAARMVRDFAEKEVYPTIKEYDRKQEMNPAVLPRMAELGILGINIPARYGG' A
#
# COMPACT_ATOMS: atom_id res chain seq x y z
N MET A 1 3.23 9.04 -31.48
CA MET A 1 3.06 9.89 -30.26
C MET A 1 3.06 8.96 -29.07
N LEU A 2 3.88 9.18 -28.04
CA LEU A 2 3.83 8.35 -26.82
C LEU A 2 2.56 8.67 -26.02
N ASN A 3 1.92 7.64 -25.47
CA ASN A 3 0.81 7.78 -24.54
C ASN A 3 1.34 7.72 -23.11
N PHE A 4 0.99 8.71 -22.29
CA PHE A 4 1.40 8.84 -20.88
C PHE A 4 0.25 8.61 -19.90
N SER A 5 -0.91 8.14 -20.38
CA SER A 5 -2.00 7.71 -19.51
C SER A 5 -1.57 6.54 -18.63
N ILE A 6 -2.12 6.53 -17.41
CA ILE A 6 -1.96 5.42 -16.47
C ILE A 6 -2.66 4.18 -17.05
N THR A 7 -2.05 3.01 -16.91
CA THR A 7 -2.66 1.74 -17.36
C THR A 7 -3.74 1.28 -16.39
N GLU A 8 -4.68 0.44 -16.84
CA GLU A 8 -5.72 -0.12 -15.98
C GLU A 8 -5.14 -0.85 -14.75
N GLU A 9 -4.01 -1.54 -14.93
CA GLU A 9 -3.28 -2.22 -13.85
C GLU A 9 -2.74 -1.22 -12.81
N GLN A 10 -2.13 -0.12 -13.27
CA GLN A 10 -1.63 0.93 -12.38
C GLN A 10 -2.78 1.63 -11.64
N GLU A 11 -3.93 1.85 -12.29
CA GLU A 11 -5.10 2.36 -11.60
C GLU A 11 -5.65 1.39 -10.55
N ALA A 12 -5.66 0.09 -10.86
CA ALA A 12 -6.09 -0.95 -9.92
C ALA A 12 -5.16 -0.99 -8.69
N ALA A 13 -3.85 -0.92 -8.91
CA ALA A 13 -2.85 -0.81 -7.84
C ALA A 13 -3.10 0.43 -6.96
N ALA A 14 -3.34 1.60 -7.58
CA ALA A 14 -3.62 2.83 -6.84
C ALA A 14 -4.90 2.72 -6.00
N ARG A 15 -5.97 2.09 -6.54
CA ARG A 15 -7.21 1.83 -5.79
C ARG A 15 -6.98 0.91 -4.61
N MET A 16 -6.23 -0.18 -4.78
CA MET A 16 -5.92 -1.11 -3.70
C MET A 16 -5.17 -0.42 -2.54
N VAL A 17 -4.17 0.40 -2.84
CA VAL A 17 -3.41 1.13 -1.81
C VAL A 17 -4.28 2.15 -1.09
N ARG A 18 -5.18 2.85 -1.82
CA ARG A 18 -6.13 3.79 -1.24
C ARG A 18 -7.08 3.10 -0.26
N ASP A 19 -7.69 2.00 -0.66
CA ASP A 19 -8.60 1.22 0.18
C ASP A 19 -7.93 0.74 1.46
N PHE A 20 -6.69 0.24 1.36
CA PHE A 20 -5.90 -0.16 2.52
C PHE A 20 -5.65 1.02 3.46
N ALA A 21 -5.20 2.17 2.92
CA ALA A 21 -4.93 3.35 3.72
C ALA A 21 -6.18 3.86 4.44
N GLU A 22 -7.33 3.90 3.77
CA GLU A 22 -8.59 4.37 4.36
C GLU A 22 -9.12 3.43 5.44
N LYS A 23 -9.01 2.11 5.24
CA LYS A 23 -9.57 1.11 6.16
C LYS A 23 -8.66 0.79 7.34
N GLU A 24 -7.34 0.79 7.13
CA GLU A 24 -6.39 0.23 8.10
C GLU A 24 -5.45 1.28 8.71
N VAL A 25 -5.01 2.27 7.93
CA VAL A 25 -4.07 3.31 8.40
C VAL A 25 -4.82 4.49 9.01
N TYR A 26 -5.77 5.07 8.28
CA TYR A 26 -6.49 6.29 8.66
C TYR A 26 -7.15 6.23 10.05
N PRO A 27 -7.78 5.11 10.48
CA PRO A 27 -8.40 5.06 11.80
C PRO A 27 -7.40 5.11 12.96
N THR A 28 -6.15 4.69 12.74
CA THR A 28 -5.16 4.50 13.81
C THR A 28 -4.03 5.53 13.81
N ILE A 29 -3.80 6.22 12.69
CA ILE A 29 -2.64 7.09 12.48
C ILE A 29 -2.49 8.18 13.54
N LYS A 30 -3.60 8.79 13.99
CA LYS A 30 -3.59 9.87 15.00
C LYS A 30 -3.07 9.40 16.36
N GLU A 31 -3.35 8.16 16.74
CA GLU A 31 -2.87 7.60 18.01
C GLU A 31 -1.37 7.31 17.94
N TYR A 32 -0.94 6.64 16.88
CA TYR A 32 0.45 6.26 16.67
C TYR A 32 1.37 7.46 16.44
N ASP A 33 0.90 8.49 15.73
CA ASP A 33 1.61 9.77 15.58
C ASP A 33 1.85 10.44 16.94
N ARG A 34 0.83 10.52 17.80
CA ARG A 34 0.95 11.07 19.17
C ARG A 34 1.92 10.30 20.04
N LYS A 35 1.99 8.97 19.86
CA LYS A 35 2.93 8.09 20.57
C LYS A 35 4.35 8.15 19.99
N GLN A 36 4.53 8.74 18.81
CA GLN A 36 5.75 8.66 18.01
C GLN A 36 6.20 7.22 17.75
N GLU A 37 5.22 6.33 17.55
CA GLU A 37 5.42 4.90 17.30
C GLU A 37 4.85 4.52 15.94
N MET A 38 5.39 3.45 15.35
CA MET A 38 4.79 2.86 14.16
C MET A 38 3.74 1.82 14.58
N ASN A 39 2.60 1.80 13.88
CA ASN A 39 1.64 0.71 14.05
C ASN A 39 2.26 -0.61 13.55
N PRO A 40 2.51 -1.59 14.44
CA PRO A 40 3.22 -2.82 14.08
C PRO A 40 2.41 -3.71 13.13
N ALA A 41 1.10 -3.50 13.01
CA ALA A 41 0.24 -4.26 12.09
C ALA A 41 0.31 -3.76 10.64
N VAL A 42 0.70 -2.50 10.40
CA VAL A 42 0.61 -1.87 9.07
C VAL A 42 1.55 -2.51 8.06
N LEU A 43 2.84 -2.70 8.38
CA LEU A 43 3.80 -3.27 7.43
C LEU A 43 3.54 -4.74 7.09
N PRO A 44 3.30 -5.65 8.07
CA PRO A 44 2.93 -7.03 7.76
C PRO A 44 1.71 -7.09 6.84
N ARG A 45 0.71 -6.25 7.11
CA ARG A 45 -0.50 -6.23 6.30
C ARG A 45 -0.25 -5.71 4.88
N MET A 46 0.56 -4.67 4.72
CA MET A 46 0.99 -4.21 3.38
C MET A 46 1.73 -5.30 2.61
N ALA A 47 2.54 -6.12 3.29
CA ALA A 47 3.24 -7.24 2.67
C ALA A 47 2.26 -8.33 2.19
N GLU A 48 1.27 -8.71 3.02
CA GLU A 48 0.23 -9.69 2.65
C GLU A 48 -0.59 -9.26 1.43
N LEU A 49 -0.76 -7.94 1.23
CA LEU A 49 -1.46 -7.37 0.08
C LEU A 49 -0.54 -7.16 -1.14
N GLY A 50 0.74 -7.50 -1.06
CA GLY A 50 1.72 -7.29 -2.14
C GLY A 50 2.10 -5.83 -2.37
N ILE A 51 1.72 -4.91 -1.48
CA ILE A 51 1.96 -3.47 -1.65
C ILE A 51 3.45 -3.14 -1.52
N LEU A 52 4.16 -3.77 -0.59
CA LEU A 52 5.59 -3.51 -0.35
C LEU A 52 6.51 -3.99 -1.47
N GLY A 53 6.03 -4.93 -2.31
CA GLY A 53 6.80 -5.57 -3.36
C GLY A 53 6.18 -5.43 -4.75
N ILE A 54 5.30 -4.45 -4.97
CA ILE A 54 4.41 -4.39 -6.15
C ILE A 54 5.14 -4.39 -7.51
N ASN A 55 6.42 -4.00 -7.54
CA ASN A 55 7.28 -4.00 -8.73
C ASN A 55 8.30 -5.13 -8.76
N ILE A 56 8.32 -6.00 -7.75
CA ILE A 56 9.24 -7.11 -7.60
C ILE A 56 8.60 -8.37 -8.20
N PRO A 57 9.33 -9.15 -9.01
CA PRO A 57 8.79 -10.41 -9.51
C PRO A 57 8.40 -11.37 -8.39
N ALA A 58 7.25 -12.05 -8.54
CA ALA A 58 6.72 -12.99 -7.55
C ALA A 58 7.71 -14.08 -7.11
N ARG A 59 8.63 -14.50 -7.99
CA ARG A 59 9.69 -15.48 -7.65
C ARG A 59 10.66 -15.00 -6.54
N TYR A 60 10.69 -13.71 -6.26
CA TYR A 60 11.48 -13.10 -5.18
C TYR A 60 10.62 -12.66 -4.00
N GLY A 61 9.32 -12.98 -3.99
CA GLY A 61 8.40 -12.62 -2.92
C GLY A 61 7.74 -11.25 -3.07
N GLY A 62 7.65 -10.73 -4.30
CA GLY A 62 6.74 -9.61 -4.64
C GLY A 62 5.30 -10.06 -4.78
#